data_AF-A0A5E4DIU0-F1
#
_entry.id   AF-A0A5E4DIU0-F1
#
_cell.length_a   1.000
_cell.length_b   1.000
_cell.length_c   1.000
_cell.angle_alpha   90.00
_cell.angle_beta   90.00
_cell.angle_gamma   90.00
#
_symmetry.space_group_name_H-M   'P 1'
#
loop_
_entity.id
_entity.type
_entity.pdbx_description
1 polymer ?
#
loop_
_entity_poly.entity_id
_entity_poly.type
_entity_poly.pdbx_seq_one_letter_code
_entity_poly.pdbx_strand_id
1 'polypeptide(L)'
;MATPTGRGLLFLVALLGFLGAASGGLGAGASRDDDLLLPYPRARARLARDCTRVRSGSREHESWPPPAASPGAGSPSVRAFVSHFGGRPVAGHLTRVAAPLRTFSVLEPGGSGGCSERRRATVEETARSAGCRVAQNGGFFRMNTGECLGNVVSDGRRVSSSGGLQNAQFGIRRDGTLVTGYLSEEEVLDTENPFVQLLSGVVWLIRNGSIYINESQATECDETQETGEGRGGGQCGEGEAAQQLS
;
A
#
# COMPACT_ATOMS: atom_id res chain seq x y z
N MET A 1 -33.90 -51.27 -60.29
CA MET A 1 -34.38 -51.69 -58.95
C MET A 1 -34.04 -50.59 -57.95
N ALA A 2 -34.69 -50.61 -56.78
CA ALA A 2 -34.80 -49.59 -55.73
C ALA A 2 -33.64 -48.58 -55.46
N THR A 3 -34.06 -47.39 -55.03
CA THR A 3 -33.36 -46.33 -54.29
C THR A 3 -33.05 -46.79 -52.82
N PRO A 4 -32.40 -46.02 -51.90
CA PRO A 4 -32.25 -44.55 -51.84
C PRO A 4 -30.96 -43.98 -51.15
N THR A 5 -31.07 -42.71 -50.73
CA THR A 5 -30.32 -42.00 -49.66
C THR A 5 -28.83 -41.66 -49.86
N GLY A 6 -28.59 -40.41 -50.27
CA GLY A 6 -27.28 -39.74 -50.25
C GLY A 6 -27.39 -38.24 -49.91
N ARG A 7 -28.30 -37.87 -49.00
CA ARG A 7 -28.63 -36.45 -48.69
C ARG A 7 -28.31 -36.13 -47.22
N GLY A 8 -27.04 -36.25 -46.84
CA GLY A 8 -26.59 -36.17 -45.45
C GLY A 8 -25.13 -35.77 -45.23
N LEU A 9 -24.46 -35.12 -46.21
CA LEU A 9 -23.03 -34.77 -46.09
C LEU A 9 -22.66 -33.35 -46.58
N LEU A 10 -23.63 -32.42 -46.57
CA LEU A 10 -23.39 -30.99 -46.86
C LEU A 10 -23.85 -30.03 -45.75
N PHE A 11 -24.36 -30.55 -44.62
CA PHE A 11 -24.73 -29.76 -43.46
C PHE A 11 -23.68 -29.73 -42.33
N LEU A 12 -22.56 -30.45 -42.50
CA LEU A 12 -21.53 -30.60 -41.46
C LEU A 12 -20.35 -29.61 -41.58
N VAL A 13 -20.30 -28.80 -42.64
CA VAL A 13 -19.26 -27.76 -42.85
C VAL A 13 -19.72 -26.39 -42.33
N ALA A 14 -21.03 -26.16 -42.19
CA ALA A 14 -21.61 -24.93 -41.64
C ALA A 14 -21.62 -24.87 -40.09
N LEU A 15 -21.09 -25.89 -39.41
CA LEU A 15 -21.03 -25.99 -37.94
C LEU A 15 -19.59 -25.94 -37.39
N LEU A 16 -18.62 -25.58 -38.24
CA LEU A 16 -17.23 -25.28 -37.87
C LEU A 16 -16.99 -23.79 -37.52
N GLY A 17 -18.03 -22.95 -37.58
CA GLY A 17 -17.96 -21.51 -37.31
C GLY A 17 -18.05 -21.08 -35.84
N PHE A 18 -18.10 -22.00 -34.88
CA PHE A 18 -18.22 -21.71 -33.44
C PHE A 18 -17.33 -22.59 -32.55
N LEU A 19 -16.20 -23.07 -33.07
CA LEU A 19 -15.09 -23.49 -32.22
C LEU A 19 -14.44 -22.24 -31.65
N GLY A 20 -14.90 -21.85 -30.47
CA GLY A 20 -14.47 -20.63 -29.80
C GLY A 20 -12.95 -20.59 -29.67
N ALA A 21 -12.37 -19.49 -30.11
CA ALA A 21 -11.05 -19.07 -29.65
C ALA A 21 -11.15 -18.69 -28.17
N ALA A 22 -11.29 -19.70 -27.31
CA ALA A 22 -10.84 -19.65 -25.94
C ALA A 22 -9.31 -19.63 -25.96
N SER A 23 -8.74 -18.54 -26.46
CA SER A 23 -7.47 -18.05 -25.96
C SER A 23 -7.71 -17.82 -24.48
N GLY A 24 -7.37 -18.85 -23.69
CA GLY A 24 -7.35 -18.78 -22.25
C GLY A 24 -6.32 -17.73 -21.88
N GLY A 25 -6.78 -16.48 -21.84
CA GLY A 25 -6.09 -15.43 -21.12
C GLY A 25 -5.98 -15.95 -19.70
N LEU A 26 -4.77 -16.40 -19.35
CA LEU A 26 -4.31 -16.48 -17.97
C LEU A 26 -4.17 -15.05 -17.47
N GLY A 27 -5.28 -14.31 -17.45
CA GLY A 27 -5.42 -13.17 -16.58
C GLY A 27 -5.24 -13.74 -15.19
N ALA A 28 -4.25 -13.20 -14.46
CA ALA A 28 -4.19 -13.42 -13.03
C ALA A 28 -5.56 -12.99 -12.49
N GLY A 29 -6.35 -13.95 -12.02
CA GLY A 29 -7.58 -13.64 -11.32
C GLY A 29 -7.24 -12.77 -10.12
N ALA A 30 -8.18 -11.91 -9.71
CA ALA A 30 -8.04 -11.17 -8.46
C ALA A 30 -7.66 -12.11 -7.31
N SER A 31 -6.86 -11.61 -6.36
CA SER A 31 -6.46 -12.37 -5.19
C SER A 31 -7.69 -12.93 -4.47
N ARG A 32 -7.49 -14.04 -3.75
CA ARG A 32 -8.52 -14.60 -2.87
C ARG A 32 -8.59 -13.87 -1.52
N ASP A 33 -7.68 -12.92 -1.27
CA ASP A 33 -7.58 -12.11 -0.05
C ASP A 33 -7.52 -12.98 1.21
N ASP A 34 -6.59 -13.93 1.24
CA ASP A 34 -6.76 -15.11 2.07
C ASP A 34 -5.66 -15.32 3.18
N ASP A 35 -4.50 -14.60 3.17
CA ASP A 35 -3.67 -14.34 4.40
C ASP A 35 -3.79 -12.89 4.84
N LEU A 36 -4.77 -12.73 5.72
CA LEU A 36 -5.14 -11.49 6.34
C LEU A 36 -4.29 -11.31 7.58
N LEU A 37 -3.11 -10.69 7.42
CA LEU A 37 -2.26 -10.31 8.53
C LEU A 37 -2.86 -9.07 9.22
N LEU A 38 -3.71 -9.30 10.22
CA LEU A 38 -4.26 -8.27 11.11
C LEU A 38 -3.25 -7.99 12.25
N PRO A 39 -2.62 -6.80 12.33
CA PRO A 39 -1.61 -6.54 13.35
C PRO A 39 -2.19 -6.53 14.78
N TYR A 40 -3.45 -6.11 14.92
CA TYR A 40 -4.21 -6.19 16.17
C TYR A 40 -5.53 -6.95 15.96
N PRO A 41 -5.64 -8.20 16.44
CA PRO A 41 -6.90 -8.93 16.43
C PRO A 41 -7.93 -8.29 17.38
N ARG A 42 -9.17 -8.11 16.92
CA ARG A 42 -10.33 -7.61 17.71
C ARG A 42 -10.61 -8.38 19.01
N ALA A 43 -9.97 -9.54 19.20
CA ALA A 43 -10.04 -10.34 20.43
C ALA A 43 -9.43 -9.64 21.66
N ARG A 44 -8.58 -8.62 21.49
CA ARG A 44 -8.23 -7.70 22.58
C ARG A 44 -9.28 -6.59 22.66
N ALA A 45 -10.13 -6.64 23.68
CA ALA A 45 -10.88 -5.48 24.14
C ALA A 45 -9.92 -4.45 24.76
N ARG A 46 -9.20 -3.70 23.90
CA ARG A 46 -8.50 -2.48 24.31
C ARG A 46 -9.54 -1.50 24.84
N LEU A 47 -9.16 -0.71 25.84
CA LEU A 47 -10.07 0.29 26.39
C LEU A 47 -10.16 1.44 25.39
N ALA A 48 -11.31 2.12 25.29
CA ALA A 48 -11.47 3.27 24.39
C ALA A 48 -10.47 4.43 24.65
N ARG A 49 -9.75 4.39 25.77
CA ARG A 49 -8.62 5.28 26.10
C ARG A 49 -7.38 5.01 25.22
N ASP A 50 -7.17 3.79 24.77
CA ASP A 50 -6.02 3.36 23.97
C ASP A 50 -6.09 3.92 22.53
N CYS A 51 -7.29 4.32 22.08
CA CYS A 51 -7.57 4.98 20.80
C CYS A 51 -7.88 6.48 20.94
N THR A 52 -7.33 7.15 21.96
CA THR A 52 -7.57 8.59 22.17
C THR A 52 -7.04 9.40 20.97
N ARG A 53 -7.96 10.09 20.28
CA ARG A 53 -7.64 10.97 19.14
C ARG A 53 -6.88 12.21 19.61
N VAL A 54 -5.70 12.45 19.03
CA VAL A 54 -4.87 13.62 19.34
C VAL A 54 -5.03 14.67 18.24
N ARG A 55 -5.63 15.79 18.60
CA ARG A 55 -5.89 16.90 17.67
C ARG A 55 -4.82 17.97 17.67
N SER A 56 -4.22 18.26 18.83
CA SER A 56 -3.28 19.37 19.01
C SER A 56 -2.13 19.00 19.94
N GLY A 57 -1.06 19.79 19.85
CA GLY A 57 0.18 19.58 20.60
C GLY A 57 1.09 18.53 19.97
N SER A 58 2.40 18.67 20.21
CA SER A 58 3.39 17.84 19.52
C SER A 58 3.43 16.40 20.02
N ARG A 59 3.62 15.47 19.09
CA ARG A 59 3.69 14.02 19.37
C ARG A 59 5.08 13.45 19.09
N GLU A 60 5.33 12.26 19.62
CA GLU A 60 6.64 11.62 19.50
C GLU A 60 6.92 11.21 18.05
N HIS A 61 7.69 12.04 17.35
CA HIS A 61 8.21 11.80 16.02
C HIS A 61 9.69 12.22 15.94
N GLU A 62 10.43 11.61 15.02
CA GLU A 62 11.78 12.04 14.66
C GLU A 62 11.72 12.76 13.31
N SER A 63 12.46 13.88 13.20
CA SER A 63 12.61 14.65 11.97
C SER A 63 14.07 14.62 11.52
N TRP A 64 14.31 14.25 10.26
CA TRP A 64 15.64 14.18 9.66
C TRP A 64 15.73 15.19 8.51
N PRO A 65 16.78 16.04 8.47
CA PRO A 65 16.92 17.03 7.41
C PRO A 65 17.05 16.35 6.03
N PRO A 66 16.73 17.05 4.94
CA PRO A 66 16.85 16.51 3.59
C PRO A 66 18.27 15.97 3.35
N PRO A 67 18.42 14.72 2.87
CA PRO A 67 19.74 14.13 2.64
C PRO A 67 20.49 14.93 1.58
N ALA A 68 21.79 15.17 1.83
CA ALA A 68 22.63 15.96 0.95
C ALA A 68 22.54 15.51 -0.51
N ALA A 69 22.34 16.46 -1.42
CA ALA A 69 22.14 16.17 -2.84
C ALA A 69 23.43 15.64 -3.48
N SER A 70 23.52 14.32 -3.66
CA SER A 70 24.60 13.69 -4.41
C SER A 70 24.42 13.92 -5.92
N PRO A 71 25.36 14.56 -6.63
CA PRO A 71 25.29 14.73 -8.07
C PRO A 71 25.18 13.38 -8.78
N GLY A 72 24.23 13.24 -9.73
CA GLY A 72 24.04 12.02 -10.51
C GLY A 72 23.29 10.88 -9.80
N ALA A 73 22.68 11.11 -8.63
CA ALA A 73 21.88 10.09 -7.93
C ALA A 73 20.48 9.88 -8.57
N GLY A 74 20.46 9.49 -9.85
CA GLY A 74 19.27 9.49 -10.72
C GLY A 74 18.48 8.18 -10.84
N SER A 75 18.78 7.16 -10.02
CA SER A 75 18.06 5.87 -10.00
C SER A 75 18.03 5.25 -8.60
N PRO A 76 16.94 4.55 -8.22
CA PRO A 76 16.94 3.75 -7.01
C PRO A 76 17.93 2.57 -7.11
N SER A 77 18.56 2.24 -5.98
CA SER A 77 19.41 1.06 -5.85
C SER A 77 18.63 -0.05 -5.18
N VAL A 78 18.21 -1.06 -5.96
CA VAL A 78 17.52 -2.25 -5.46
C VAL A 78 18.53 -3.37 -5.20
N ARG A 79 18.43 -4.04 -4.05
CA ARG A 79 19.22 -5.22 -3.69
C ARG A 79 18.28 -6.35 -3.27
N ALA A 80 18.19 -7.40 -4.08
CA ALA A 80 17.58 -8.66 -3.65
C ALA A 80 18.48 -9.36 -2.62
N PHE A 81 17.89 -10.05 -1.65
CA PHE A 81 18.62 -10.85 -0.66
C PHE A 81 17.86 -12.13 -0.30
N VAL A 82 18.60 -13.13 0.19
CA VAL A 82 18.07 -14.27 0.94
C VAL A 82 18.87 -14.38 2.23
N SER A 83 18.20 -14.20 3.37
CA SER A 83 18.82 -14.14 4.70
C SER A 83 18.17 -15.16 5.62
N HIS A 84 18.90 -15.66 6.62
CA HIS A 84 18.38 -16.67 7.55
C HIS A 84 17.98 -16.02 8.89
N PHE A 85 16.71 -16.19 9.28
CA PHE A 85 16.17 -15.73 10.56
C PHE A 85 15.54 -16.91 11.30
N GLY A 86 15.97 -17.20 12.54
CA GLY A 86 15.47 -18.36 13.30
C GLY A 86 15.67 -19.71 12.58
N GLY A 87 16.73 -19.84 11.78
CA GLY A 87 17.01 -21.03 10.95
C GLY A 87 16.17 -21.13 9.66
N ARG A 88 15.24 -20.20 9.40
CA ARG A 88 14.44 -20.17 8.16
C ARG A 88 15.03 -19.20 7.14
N PRO A 89 15.17 -19.58 5.86
CA PRO A 89 15.51 -18.65 4.79
C PRO A 89 14.32 -17.72 4.51
N VAL A 90 14.60 -16.43 4.37
CA VAL A 90 13.64 -15.38 4.03
C VAL A 90 14.22 -14.60 2.85
N ALA A 91 13.48 -14.55 1.74
CA ALA A 91 13.81 -13.74 0.58
C ALA A 91 13.20 -12.33 0.71
N GLY A 92 13.85 -11.32 0.16
CA GLY A 92 13.34 -9.95 0.17
C GLY A 92 14.14 -8.99 -0.70
N HIS A 93 13.71 -7.73 -0.69
CA HIS A 93 14.35 -6.64 -1.42
C HIS A 93 14.61 -5.45 -0.50
N LEU A 94 15.77 -4.83 -0.62
CA LEU A 94 16.10 -3.54 0.00
C LEU A 94 16.30 -2.50 -1.10
N THR A 95 15.47 -1.45 -1.10
CA THR A 95 15.57 -0.34 -2.05
C THR A 95 16.12 0.90 -1.35
N ARG A 96 17.20 1.48 -1.87
CA ARG A 96 17.74 2.77 -1.42
C ARG A 96 17.43 3.86 -2.43
N VAL A 97 16.86 4.96 -1.93
CA VAL A 97 16.42 6.12 -2.68
C VAL A 97 17.34 7.32 -2.40
N ALA A 98 17.55 8.17 -3.42
CA ALA A 98 18.18 9.47 -3.28
C ALA A 98 17.20 10.59 -3.63
N ALA A 99 17.45 11.79 -3.09
CA ALA A 99 16.61 12.98 -3.25
C ALA A 99 15.09 12.71 -3.08
N PRO A 100 14.66 12.09 -1.97
CA PRO A 100 13.29 11.55 -1.81
C PRO A 100 12.18 12.57 -2.07
N LEU A 101 12.40 13.86 -1.75
CA LEU A 101 11.49 14.97 -2.10
C LEU A 101 11.12 15.06 -3.60
N ARG A 102 11.98 14.57 -4.50
CA ARG A 102 11.79 14.60 -5.96
C ARG A 102 11.52 13.23 -6.59
N THR A 103 11.57 12.17 -5.79
CA THR A 103 11.63 10.79 -6.30
C THR A 103 10.67 9.84 -5.61
N PHE A 104 10.14 10.18 -4.43
CA PHE A 104 9.17 9.37 -3.69
C PHE A 104 7.79 10.01 -3.78
N SER A 105 6.77 9.21 -4.10
CA SER A 105 5.37 9.61 -4.08
C SER A 105 4.51 8.60 -3.30
N VAL A 106 3.42 9.08 -2.74
CA VAL A 106 2.30 8.24 -2.28
C VAL A 106 1.22 8.32 -3.34
N LEU A 107 0.75 7.19 -3.84
CA LEU A 107 -0.27 7.13 -4.90
C LEU A 107 -1.59 6.59 -4.36
N GLU A 108 -2.68 7.05 -4.95
CA GLU A 108 -4.00 6.48 -4.75
C GLU A 108 -4.21 5.25 -5.66
N PRO A 109 -5.00 4.25 -5.23
CA PRO A 109 -5.21 3.02 -5.99
C PRO A 109 -5.89 3.28 -7.34
N GLY A 110 -5.22 2.91 -8.43
CA GLY A 110 -5.63 3.21 -9.80
C GLY A 110 -5.53 4.68 -10.18
N GLY A 111 -4.75 5.48 -9.43
CA GLY A 111 -4.53 6.91 -9.66
C GLY A 111 -5.45 7.83 -8.85
N SER A 112 -5.26 9.14 -9.03
CA SER A 112 -5.92 10.22 -8.28
C SER A 112 -7.43 10.03 -8.16
N GLY A 113 -7.96 10.17 -6.93
CA GLY A 113 -9.36 9.93 -6.59
C GLY A 113 -9.67 8.51 -6.13
N GLY A 114 -8.75 7.55 -6.31
CA GLY A 114 -8.92 6.14 -5.95
C GLY A 114 -9.40 5.91 -4.52
N CYS A 115 -8.87 6.63 -3.52
CA CYS A 115 -9.32 6.48 -2.14
C CYS A 115 -10.74 7.04 -1.92
N SER A 116 -11.11 8.12 -2.63
CA SER A 116 -12.46 8.71 -2.53
C SER A 116 -13.54 7.83 -3.18
N GLU A 117 -13.18 7.12 -4.24
CA GLU A 117 -14.02 6.10 -4.90
C GLU A 117 -14.03 4.76 -4.13
N ARG A 118 -13.17 4.60 -3.11
CA ARG A 118 -12.86 3.34 -2.42
C ARG A 118 -12.43 2.23 -3.38
N ARG A 119 -11.61 2.61 -4.36
CA ARG A 119 -11.06 1.70 -5.37
C ARG A 119 -9.98 0.83 -4.73
N ARG A 120 -9.91 -0.43 -5.16
CA ARG A 120 -8.72 -1.29 -5.02
C ARG A 120 -8.10 -1.47 -6.40
N ALA A 121 -6.78 -1.48 -6.46
CA ALA A 121 -5.99 -1.76 -7.67
C ALA A 121 -4.73 -2.51 -7.23
N THR A 122 -4.18 -3.34 -8.11
CA THR A 122 -2.91 -3.99 -7.85
C THR A 122 -1.77 -2.97 -7.96
N VAL A 123 -0.67 -3.20 -7.23
CA VAL A 123 0.53 -2.34 -7.28
C VAL A 123 1.04 -2.20 -8.72
N GLU A 124 0.90 -3.23 -9.56
CA GLU A 124 1.34 -3.21 -10.95
C GLU A 124 0.52 -2.24 -11.82
N GLU A 125 -0.79 -2.16 -11.63
CA GLU A 125 -1.69 -1.31 -12.42
C GLU A 125 -1.43 0.18 -12.17
N THR A 126 -1.43 0.58 -10.90
CA THR A 126 -1.16 1.98 -10.50
C THR A 126 0.28 2.37 -10.86
N ALA A 127 1.28 1.58 -10.45
CA ALA A 127 2.69 1.88 -10.72
C ALA A 127 3.00 2.01 -12.22
N ARG A 128 2.37 1.19 -13.08
CA ARG A 128 2.49 1.30 -14.54
C ARG A 128 1.93 2.61 -15.06
N SER A 129 0.74 3.01 -14.61
CA SER A 129 0.12 4.29 -15.05
C SER A 129 0.92 5.52 -14.58
N ALA A 130 1.61 5.41 -13.44
CA ALA A 130 2.51 6.41 -12.90
C ALA A 130 3.95 6.33 -13.46
N GLY A 131 4.30 5.31 -14.26
CA GLY A 131 5.66 5.13 -14.78
C GLY A 131 6.71 4.92 -13.68
N CYS A 132 6.33 4.33 -12.55
CA CYS A 132 7.23 4.13 -11.42
C CYS A 132 8.34 3.13 -11.74
N ARG A 133 9.56 3.39 -11.26
CA ARG A 133 10.69 2.45 -11.42
C ARG A 133 10.70 1.35 -10.38
N VAL A 134 10.18 1.65 -9.19
CA VAL A 134 9.95 0.73 -8.08
C VAL A 134 8.65 1.16 -7.42
N ALA A 135 7.80 0.21 -7.08
CA ALA A 135 6.59 0.43 -6.29
C ALA A 135 6.43 -0.73 -5.32
N GLN A 136 5.80 -0.47 -4.18
CA GLN A 136 5.48 -1.44 -3.16
C GLN A 136 4.08 -1.13 -2.61
N ASN A 137 3.49 -2.08 -1.91
CA ASN A 137 2.31 -1.78 -1.12
C ASN A 137 2.66 -0.81 0.03
N GLY A 138 1.70 0.06 0.37
CA GLY A 138 1.85 1.18 1.29
C GLY A 138 0.93 1.08 2.51
N GLY A 139 -0.05 1.98 2.60
CA GLY A 139 -0.93 2.10 3.77
C GLY A 139 -1.96 0.98 3.93
N PHE A 140 -2.70 1.01 5.04
CA PHE A 140 -3.81 0.09 5.31
C PHE A 140 -5.12 0.61 4.70
N PHE A 141 -6.05 -0.30 4.45
CA PHE A 141 -7.37 -0.06 3.89
C PHE A 141 -8.33 -1.14 4.39
N ARG A 142 -9.65 -0.94 4.29
CA ARG A 142 -10.64 -1.99 4.60
C ARG A 142 -10.85 -2.91 3.41
N MET A 143 -10.51 -4.20 3.54
CA MET A 143 -10.69 -5.19 2.46
C MET A 143 -12.11 -5.21 1.88
N ASN A 144 -13.12 -5.11 2.75
CA ASN A 144 -14.53 -5.25 2.42
C ASN A 144 -15.13 -4.03 1.69
N THR A 145 -14.54 -2.84 1.86
CA THR A 145 -15.13 -1.59 1.33
C THR A 145 -14.19 -0.80 0.42
N GLY A 146 -12.88 -1.10 0.42
CA GLY A 146 -11.85 -0.33 -0.30
C GLY A 146 -11.50 1.02 0.34
N GLU A 147 -11.97 1.30 1.56
CA GLU A 147 -11.70 2.56 2.26
C GLU A 147 -10.24 2.65 2.73
N CYS A 148 -9.49 3.66 2.24
CA CYS A 148 -8.13 3.96 2.68
C CYS A 148 -8.08 4.48 4.12
N LEU A 149 -7.25 3.87 4.97
CA LEU A 149 -7.18 4.16 6.41
C LEU A 149 -5.97 5.03 6.78
N GLY A 150 -6.14 5.87 7.81
CA GLY A 150 -5.11 6.76 8.31
C GLY A 150 -4.94 8.05 7.50
N ASN A 151 -3.88 8.80 7.81
CA ASN A 151 -3.50 9.99 7.05
C ASN A 151 -2.82 9.59 5.74
N VAL A 152 -3.28 10.19 4.64
CA VAL A 152 -2.68 10.04 3.31
C VAL A 152 -2.55 11.42 2.66
N VAL A 153 -1.34 11.79 2.23
CA VAL A 153 -1.06 12.96 1.40
C VAL A 153 -0.31 12.48 0.16
N SER A 154 -0.85 12.79 -1.01
CA SER A 154 -0.34 12.42 -2.33
C SER A 154 -0.02 13.71 -3.09
N ASP A 155 1.26 13.95 -3.39
CA ASP A 155 1.77 15.13 -4.10
C ASP A 155 1.24 16.47 -3.53
N GLY A 156 1.19 16.58 -2.20
CA GLY A 156 0.72 17.74 -1.44
C GLY A 156 -0.80 17.85 -1.28
N ARG A 157 -1.59 16.98 -1.91
CA ARG A 157 -3.03 16.88 -1.70
C ARG A 157 -3.34 15.89 -0.59
N ARG A 158 -4.03 16.34 0.46
CA ARG A 158 -4.57 15.43 1.49
C ARG A 158 -5.71 14.60 0.90
N VAL A 159 -5.54 13.29 0.93
CA VAL A 159 -6.43 12.27 0.36
C VAL A 159 -7.31 11.64 1.44
N SER A 160 -6.71 11.26 2.57
CA SER A 160 -7.41 10.67 3.72
C SER A 160 -6.89 11.26 5.03
N SER A 161 -7.68 11.13 6.10
CA SER A 161 -7.37 11.62 7.44
C SER A 161 -7.67 10.55 8.48
N SER A 162 -6.75 10.35 9.43
CA SER A 162 -6.97 9.51 10.60
C SER A 162 -7.92 10.15 11.63
N GLY A 163 -8.27 11.44 11.47
CA GLY A 163 -9.06 12.20 12.45
C GLY A 163 -8.42 12.27 13.84
N GLY A 164 -7.08 12.25 13.88
CA GLY A 164 -6.27 12.24 15.10
C GLY A 164 -5.97 10.84 15.67
N LEU A 165 -6.45 9.76 15.06
CA LEU A 165 -6.06 8.39 15.45
C LEU A 165 -4.54 8.18 15.29
N GLN A 166 -3.97 7.42 16.23
CA GLN A 166 -2.53 7.34 16.46
C GLN A 166 -1.95 6.01 15.98
N ASN A 167 -1.21 6.07 14.87
CA ASN A 167 -0.37 5.00 14.33
C ASN A 167 0.91 5.57 13.72
N ALA A 168 1.89 4.71 13.47
CA ALA A 168 3.16 5.11 12.87
C ALA A 168 2.93 5.73 11.49
N GLN A 169 3.53 6.89 11.24
CA GLN A 169 3.44 7.61 9.98
C GLN A 169 4.83 7.81 9.38
N PHE A 170 4.90 7.82 8.05
CA PHE A 170 6.08 8.24 7.29
C PHE A 170 5.67 9.35 6.32
N GLY A 171 6.39 10.46 6.35
CA GLY A 171 6.11 11.59 5.47
C GLY A 171 7.34 12.41 5.10
N ILE A 172 7.16 13.23 4.06
CA ILE A 172 8.14 14.18 3.56
C ILE A 172 7.47 15.56 3.57
N ARG A 173 8.09 16.53 4.25
CA ARG A 173 7.65 17.93 4.25
C ARG A 173 8.18 18.69 3.03
N ARG A 174 7.62 19.87 2.73
CA ARG A 174 7.94 20.68 1.54
C ARG A 174 9.42 21.07 1.42
N ASP A 175 10.11 21.28 2.55
CA ASP A 175 11.55 21.50 2.62
C ASP A 175 12.40 20.24 2.36
N GLY A 176 11.78 19.06 2.28
CA GLY A 176 12.43 17.76 2.13
C GLY A 176 12.80 17.08 3.45
N THR A 177 12.40 17.62 4.59
CA THR A 177 12.54 16.97 5.90
C THR A 177 11.72 15.67 5.92
N LEU A 178 12.38 14.58 6.31
CA LEU A 178 11.77 13.26 6.49
C LEU A 178 11.25 13.13 7.91
N VAL A 179 10.02 12.68 8.07
CA VAL A 179 9.36 12.54 9.38
C VAL A 179 8.93 11.09 9.59
N THR A 180 9.24 10.53 10.77
CA THR A 180 8.78 9.21 11.21
C THR A 180 8.22 9.26 12.63
N GLY A 181 7.12 8.56 12.89
CA GLY A 181 6.55 8.39 14.24
C GLY A 181 5.08 8.79 14.31
N TYR A 182 4.66 9.38 15.43
CA TYR A 182 3.28 9.77 15.70
C TYR A 182 3.06 11.27 15.48
N LEU A 183 1.95 11.63 14.84
CA LEU A 183 1.58 13.01 14.55
C LEU A 183 0.18 13.31 15.06
N SER A 184 -0.02 14.52 15.58
CA SER A 184 -1.34 15.11 15.85
C SER A 184 -2.03 15.56 14.56
N GLU A 185 -3.34 15.81 14.62
CA GLU A 185 -4.09 16.39 13.48
C GLU A 185 -3.57 17.79 13.10
N GLU A 186 -3.17 18.61 14.08
CA GLU A 186 -2.51 19.91 13.91
C GLU A 186 -1.18 19.79 13.16
N GLU A 187 -0.28 18.88 13.55
CA GLU A 187 1.01 18.68 12.88
C GLU A 187 0.89 18.21 11.42
N VAL A 188 -0.21 17.50 11.08
CA VAL A 188 -0.56 17.07 9.72
C VAL A 188 -1.23 18.18 8.91
N LEU A 189 -1.92 19.11 9.58
CA LEU A 189 -2.60 20.26 8.99
C LEU A 189 -1.72 21.52 8.85
N ASP A 190 -0.48 21.46 9.35
CA ASP A 190 0.49 22.55 9.24
C ASP A 190 0.61 23.08 7.79
N THR A 191 0.55 24.40 7.67
CA THR A 191 0.62 25.13 6.39
C THR A 191 1.93 25.88 6.16
N GLU A 192 2.79 25.98 7.18
CA GLU A 192 4.11 26.63 7.08
C GLU A 192 5.10 25.73 6.33
N ASN A 193 5.27 24.48 6.78
CA ASN A 193 6.07 23.47 6.09
C ASN A 193 5.25 22.18 5.84
N PRO A 194 4.21 22.23 5.00
CA PRO A 194 3.24 21.14 4.86
C PRO A 194 3.87 19.86 4.33
N PHE A 195 3.26 18.73 4.65
CA PHE A 195 3.56 17.46 4.01
C PHE A 195 3.28 17.52 2.50
N VAL A 196 4.24 17.04 1.71
CA VAL A 196 4.06 16.78 0.26
C VAL A 196 3.80 15.30 0.01
N GLN A 197 4.29 14.41 0.87
CA GLN A 197 3.97 13.00 0.88
C GLN A 197 3.72 12.56 2.32
N LEU A 198 2.68 11.76 2.57
CA LEU A 198 2.41 11.18 3.89
C LEU A 198 1.62 9.88 3.71
N LEU A 199 2.01 8.84 4.43
CA LEU A 199 1.21 7.63 4.58
C LEU A 199 1.26 7.12 6.03
N SER A 200 0.21 6.40 6.41
CA SER A 200 0.10 5.74 7.72
C SER A 200 0.38 4.25 7.58
N GLY A 201 1.24 3.74 8.45
CA GLY A 201 1.52 2.32 8.65
C GLY A 201 1.17 1.90 10.08
N VAL A 202 1.78 0.81 10.54
CA VAL A 202 1.51 0.19 11.85
C VAL A 202 2.82 -0.32 12.44
N VAL A 203 3.01 -0.11 13.74
CA VAL A 203 4.26 -0.32 14.50
C VAL A 203 5.41 0.54 13.99
N TRP A 204 5.84 1.50 14.80
CA TRP A 204 7.09 2.21 14.58
C TRP A 204 8.28 1.32 14.95
N LEU A 205 8.85 0.65 13.94
CA LEU A 205 9.87 -0.38 14.12
C LEU A 205 11.17 0.14 14.77
N ILE A 206 11.69 1.27 14.29
CA ILE A 206 13.00 1.82 14.67
C ILE A 206 12.89 3.32 14.91
N ARG A 207 13.26 3.76 16.11
CA ARG A 207 13.37 5.16 16.50
C ARG A 207 14.81 5.48 16.87
N ASN A 208 15.40 6.49 16.22
CA ASN A 208 16.78 6.95 16.44
C ASN A 208 17.80 5.78 16.57
N GLY A 209 17.74 4.81 15.64
CA GLY A 209 18.61 3.63 15.62
C GLY A 209 18.27 2.51 16.62
N SER A 210 17.28 2.69 17.49
CA SER A 210 16.85 1.71 18.50
C SER A 210 15.52 1.05 18.13
N ILE A 211 15.30 -0.19 18.54
CA ILE A 211 14.02 -0.92 18.36
C ILE A 211 12.95 -0.25 19.24
N TYR A 212 11.75 -0.04 18.69
CA TYR A 212 10.67 0.71 19.36
C TYR A 212 9.29 0.00 19.30
N ILE A 213 9.32 -1.33 19.17
CA ILE A 213 8.14 -2.18 18.91
C ILE A 213 7.18 -2.27 20.12
N ASN A 214 7.69 -2.25 21.35
CA ASN A 214 6.86 -2.45 22.55
C ASN A 214 6.08 -1.17 22.89
N GLU A 215 6.75 -0.04 22.76
CA GLU A 215 6.24 1.31 22.92
C GLU A 215 5.16 1.61 21.87
N SER A 216 5.40 1.16 20.63
CA SER A 216 4.40 1.22 19.56
C SER A 216 3.15 0.41 19.90
N GLN A 217 3.30 -0.83 20.38
CA GLN A 217 2.14 -1.65 20.78
C GLN A 217 1.29 -1.01 21.89
N ALA A 218 1.90 -0.22 22.79
CA ALA A 218 1.20 0.51 23.84
C ALA A 218 0.54 1.82 23.35
N THR A 219 1.07 2.43 22.30
CA THR A 219 0.66 3.74 21.78
C THR A 219 -0.40 3.66 20.68
N GLU A 220 -0.41 2.57 19.91
CA GLU A 220 -1.17 2.48 18.66
C GLU A 220 -2.60 1.98 18.81
N CYS A 221 -3.48 2.58 18.01
CA CYS A 221 -4.88 2.20 17.85
C CYS A 221 -5.09 1.16 16.74
N ASP A 222 -6.13 0.35 16.86
CA ASP A 222 -6.55 -0.68 15.90
C ASP A 222 -7.66 -0.22 14.91
N GLU A 223 -8.41 0.85 15.21
CA GLU A 223 -9.46 1.40 14.32
C GLU A 223 -8.98 1.78 12.90
N THR A 224 -7.67 2.02 12.74
CA THR A 224 -7.00 2.36 11.48
C THR A 224 -6.55 1.14 10.67
N GLN A 225 -6.90 -0.08 11.10
CA GLN A 225 -6.38 -1.32 10.54
C GLN A 225 -7.52 -2.32 10.29
N GLU A 226 -7.71 -2.74 9.04
CA GLU A 226 -8.61 -3.86 8.74
C GLU A 226 -8.21 -4.57 7.44
N THR A 227 -7.20 -5.43 7.53
CA THR A 227 -6.92 -6.45 6.50
C THR A 227 -7.96 -7.58 6.48
N GLY A 228 -9.17 -7.40 7.05
CA GLY A 228 -10.36 -8.21 6.80
C GLY A 228 -10.67 -9.35 7.78
N GLU A 229 -11.96 -9.60 7.99
CA GLU A 229 -12.47 -10.79 8.70
C GLU A 229 -12.97 -11.83 7.68
N GLY A 230 -12.20 -12.90 7.48
CA GLY A 230 -12.56 -14.01 6.59
C GLY A 230 -12.05 -15.35 7.13
N ARG A 231 -12.87 -16.41 7.03
CA ARG A 231 -12.46 -17.77 7.42
C ARG A 231 -11.56 -18.43 6.35
N GLY A 232 -10.26 -18.12 6.38
CA GLY A 232 -9.17 -19.08 6.15
C GLY A 232 -8.30 -19.04 4.87
N GLY A 233 -6.96 -18.99 5.08
CA GLY A 233 -5.88 -19.63 4.29
C GLY A 233 -5.15 -18.77 3.23
N GLY A 234 -3.80 -18.68 3.17
CA GLY A 234 -3.07 -17.49 2.62
C GLY A 234 -3.10 -17.05 1.12
N GLN A 235 -2.97 -15.74 0.69
CA GLN A 235 -2.01 -14.62 1.09
C GLN A 235 -2.34 -13.09 0.81
N CYS A 236 -1.86 -12.19 1.73
CA CYS A 236 -1.48 -10.74 1.68
C CYS A 236 -2.45 -9.56 1.31
N GLY A 237 -2.06 -8.29 1.62
CA GLY A 237 -2.88 -7.05 1.46
C GLY A 237 -2.21 -5.76 0.91
N GLU A 238 -3.02 -4.87 0.31
CA GLU A 238 -2.66 -3.85 -0.70
C GLU A 238 -3.15 -2.37 -0.43
N GLY A 239 -2.34 -1.51 0.18
CA GLY A 239 -2.33 -0.06 -0.15
C GLY A 239 -1.12 0.26 -1.04
N GLU A 240 -0.75 1.51 -1.35
CA GLU A 240 0.40 1.80 -2.24
C GLU A 240 1.36 2.92 -1.83
N ALA A 241 2.65 2.70 -2.10
CA ALA A 241 3.73 3.70 -2.04
C ALA A 241 4.66 3.49 -3.26
N ALA A 242 4.84 4.52 -4.09
CA ALA A 242 5.41 4.35 -5.43
C ALA A 242 6.37 5.48 -5.82
N GLN A 243 7.47 5.10 -6.47
CA GLN A 243 8.56 6.02 -6.77
C GLN A 243 8.50 6.47 -8.23
N GLN A 244 8.10 7.73 -8.43
CA GLN A 244 7.98 8.41 -9.72
C GLN A 244 9.05 9.51 -9.85
N LEU A 245 9.43 9.84 -11.09
CA LEU A 245 10.41 10.87 -11.42
C LEU A 245 9.79 11.83 -12.46
N SER A 246 10.01 13.13 -12.24
CA SER A 246 9.72 14.20 -13.22
C SER A 246 10.83 14.33 -14.27
#